data_AF-A0A1B9YHH2-F1
#
_entry.id   AF-A0A1B9YHH2-F1
#
_cell.length_a   1.000
_cell.length_b   1.000
_cell.length_c   1.000
_cell.angle_alpha   90.00
_cell.angle_beta   90.00
_cell.angle_gamma   90.00
#
_symmetry.space_group_name_H-M   'P 1'
#
loop_
_entity.id
_entity.type
_entity.pdbx_description
1 polymer ?
#
loop_
_entity_poly.entity_id
_entity_poly.type
_entity_poly.pdbx_seq_one_letter_code
_entity_poly.pdbx_strand_id
1 'polypeptide(L)'
;MGDDGRRGCDLFAREKLRPHTCRVFSGARRWLWEEFDHPDRANDEALRRGQKRVSRQLWHLGSKIMQVDAFVRANPSLDIRETHPELVFQRLNGGEPLQSKKSEAGILLRQKLLRREGFEDIERWLTRTRMGTGAKADDVLDACAAALAAHDPSGSVPDGSPPFDAHGLSMQIWF
;
A
#
# COMPACT_ATOMS: atom_id res chain seq x y z
N MET A 1 12.37 3.85 0.31
CA MET A 1 12.54 2.61 -0.49
C MET A 1 13.79 1.87 -0.03
N GLY A 2 13.83 0.53 -0.05
CA GLY A 2 15.05 -0.23 0.26
C GLY A 2 16.02 -0.25 -0.93
N ASP A 3 17.33 -0.16 -0.67
CA ASP A 3 18.35 -0.02 -1.72
C ASP A 3 18.47 -1.27 -2.62
N ASP A 4 18.25 -2.46 -2.06
CA ASP A 4 18.16 -3.74 -2.79
C ASP A 4 16.72 -4.09 -3.24
N GLY A 5 15.75 -3.22 -2.90
CA GLY A 5 14.33 -3.39 -3.16
C GLY A 5 13.63 -4.31 -2.17
N ARG A 6 14.28 -4.71 -1.08
CA ARG A 6 13.70 -5.53 -0.02
C ARG A 6 13.45 -4.68 1.22
N ARG A 7 12.19 -4.42 1.52
CA ARG A 7 11.79 -3.74 2.77
C ARG A 7 11.28 -4.77 3.77
N GLY A 8 11.70 -4.67 5.03
CA GLY A 8 11.21 -5.54 6.10
C GLY A 8 9.69 -5.45 6.24
N CYS A 9 9.14 -4.24 6.19
CA CYS A 9 7.69 -3.99 6.24
C CYS A 9 6.92 -4.75 5.16
N ASP A 10 7.43 -4.84 3.93
CA ASP A 10 6.78 -5.59 2.84
C ASP A 10 6.70 -7.09 3.18
N LEU A 11 7.75 -7.65 3.78
CA LEU A 11 7.80 -9.08 4.13
C LEU A 11 6.80 -9.40 5.25
N PHE A 12 6.78 -8.60 6.30
CA PHE A 12 5.83 -8.75 7.41
C PHE A 12 4.39 -8.52 6.96
N ALA A 13 4.14 -7.54 6.09
CA ALA A 13 2.82 -7.31 5.52
C ALA A 13 2.34 -8.53 4.70
N ARG A 14 3.22 -9.13 3.89
CA ARG A 14 2.91 -10.35 3.13
C ARG A 14 2.61 -11.53 4.03
N GLU A 15 3.34 -11.68 5.14
CA GLU A 15 3.11 -12.73 6.10
C GLU A 15 1.75 -12.61 6.76
N LYS A 16 1.38 -11.41 7.23
CA LYS A 16 0.04 -11.14 7.77
C LYS A 16 -1.06 -11.42 6.76
N LEU A 17 -0.88 -11.02 5.50
CA LEU A 17 -1.90 -11.15 4.45
C LEU A 17 -1.96 -12.53 3.79
N ARG A 18 -1.32 -13.57 4.35
CA ARG A 18 -1.41 -14.93 3.81
C ARG A 18 -2.87 -15.41 3.76
N PRO A 19 -3.28 -16.14 2.70
CA PRO A 19 -2.46 -16.62 1.57
C PRO A 19 -2.24 -15.58 0.44
N HIS A 20 -2.79 -14.36 0.56
CA HIS A 20 -2.81 -13.35 -0.50
C HIS A 20 -1.58 -12.43 -0.55
N THR A 21 -0.39 -13.04 -0.50
CA THR A 21 0.90 -12.33 -0.45
C THR A 21 1.18 -11.45 -1.67
N CYS A 22 0.47 -11.63 -2.79
CA CYS A 22 0.62 -10.82 -4.00
C CYS A 22 0.01 -9.42 -3.90
N ARG A 23 -0.75 -9.14 -2.83
CA ARG A 23 -1.37 -7.81 -2.60
C ARG A 23 -0.36 -6.73 -2.21
N VAL A 24 0.81 -7.12 -1.71
CA VAL A 24 1.91 -6.22 -1.35
C VAL A 24 3.00 -6.34 -2.40
N PHE A 25 3.28 -5.24 -3.10
CA PHE A 25 4.38 -5.18 -4.05
C PHE A 25 5.72 -5.04 -3.32
N SER A 26 6.76 -5.64 -3.89
CA SER A 26 8.14 -5.56 -3.40
C SER A 26 9.09 -5.31 -4.56
N GLY A 27 10.31 -4.86 -4.27
CA GLY A 27 11.33 -4.64 -5.29
C GLY A 27 11.44 -3.20 -5.78
N ALA A 28 10.71 -2.26 -5.19
CA ALA A 28 10.82 -0.85 -5.53
C ALA A 28 12.19 -0.31 -5.09
N ARG A 29 12.93 0.27 -6.04
CA ARG A 29 14.25 0.86 -5.88
C ARG A 29 14.30 2.14 -6.69
N ARG A 30 14.83 3.23 -6.13
CA ARG A 30 14.82 4.55 -6.79
C ARG A 30 15.51 4.53 -8.15
N TRP A 31 16.68 3.89 -8.21
CA TRP A 31 17.50 3.79 -9.43
C TRP A 31 16.75 3.23 -10.65
N LEU A 32 15.73 2.37 -10.43
CA LEU A 32 14.94 1.81 -11.54
C LEU A 32 14.27 2.90 -12.37
N TRP A 33 13.81 3.98 -11.74
CA TRP A 33 13.09 5.07 -12.41
C TRP A 33 13.94 6.33 -12.57
N GLU A 34 15.07 6.43 -11.86
CA GLU A 34 16.06 7.49 -12.06
C GLU A 34 16.94 7.22 -13.29
N GLU A 35 17.31 5.96 -13.51
CA GLU A 35 18.27 5.59 -14.57
C GLU A 35 17.59 5.05 -15.84
N PHE A 36 16.31 4.65 -15.77
CA PHE A 36 15.63 3.96 -16.88
C PHE A 36 14.21 4.48 -17.12
N ASP A 37 13.82 4.51 -18.39
CA ASP A 37 12.49 4.89 -18.89
C ASP A 37 11.65 3.68 -19.33
N HIS A 38 12.27 2.51 -19.46
CA HIS A 38 11.64 1.29 -19.95
C HIS A 38 11.82 0.10 -19.00
N PRO A 39 10.75 -0.66 -18.68
CA PRO A 39 10.80 -1.73 -17.68
C PRO A 39 11.76 -2.86 -18.04
N ASP A 40 11.88 -3.19 -19.32
CA ASP A 40 12.73 -4.32 -19.75
C ASP A 40 14.21 -4.00 -19.54
N ARG A 41 14.65 -2.79 -19.91
CA ARG A 41 16.04 -2.34 -19.68
C ARG A 41 16.37 -2.27 -18.19
N ALA A 42 15.45 -1.77 -17.38
CA ALA A 42 15.60 -1.72 -15.93
C ALA A 42 15.69 -3.13 -15.32
N ASN A 43 14.91 -4.08 -15.84
CA ASN A 43 14.93 -5.48 -15.39
C ASN A 43 16.20 -6.22 -15.84
N ASP A 44 16.74 -5.93 -17.01
CA ASP A 44 18.02 -6.47 -17.47
C ASP A 44 19.18 -5.96 -16.61
N GLU A 45 19.18 -4.67 -16.25
CA GLU A 45 20.12 -4.11 -15.27
C GLU A 45 19.94 -4.75 -13.89
N ALA A 46 18.70 -4.93 -13.42
CA ALA A 46 18.45 -5.54 -12.13
C ALA A 46 19.04 -6.95 -12.06
N LEU A 47 18.88 -7.76 -13.13
CA LEU A 47 19.50 -9.07 -13.22
C LEU A 47 21.03 -9.00 -13.23
N ARG A 48 21.63 -8.05 -13.97
CA ARG A 48 23.09 -7.84 -13.96
C ARG A 48 23.62 -7.48 -12.57
N ARG A 49 22.83 -6.75 -11.77
CA ARG A 49 23.14 -6.43 -10.36
C ARG A 49 22.81 -7.57 -9.37
N GLY A 50 22.36 -8.73 -9.84
CA GLY A 50 21.94 -9.85 -8.97
C GLY A 50 20.63 -9.60 -8.21
N GLN A 51 19.83 -8.61 -8.65
CA GLN A 51 18.59 -8.19 -8.02
C GLN A 51 17.36 -8.79 -8.72
N LYS A 52 16.23 -8.85 -8.00
CA LYS A 52 14.97 -9.35 -8.55
C LYS A 52 14.36 -8.37 -9.53
N ARG A 53 13.75 -8.91 -10.60
CA ARG A 53 12.90 -8.16 -11.53
C ARG A 53 11.74 -7.48 -10.81
N VAL A 54 11.34 -6.32 -11.30
CA VAL A 54 10.11 -5.64 -10.93
C VAL A 54 8.97 -6.00 -11.88
N SER A 55 7.77 -6.13 -11.33
CA SER A 55 6.57 -6.40 -12.13
C SER A 55 6.19 -5.17 -12.95
N ARG A 56 5.52 -5.39 -14.09
CA ARG A 56 4.96 -4.28 -14.90
C ARG A 56 3.99 -3.42 -14.09
N GLN A 57 3.22 -4.02 -13.20
CA GLN A 57 2.30 -3.29 -12.34
C GLN A 57 3.04 -2.32 -11.40
N LEU A 58 4.10 -2.79 -10.73
CA LEU A 58 4.94 -1.92 -9.89
C LEU A 58 5.64 -0.85 -10.73
N TRP A 59 6.12 -1.21 -11.92
CA TRP A 59 6.73 -0.24 -12.85
C TRP A 59 5.78 0.91 -13.18
N HIS A 60 4.53 0.61 -13.53
CA HIS A 60 3.53 1.63 -13.86
C HIS A 60 3.12 2.51 -12.66
N LEU A 61 3.23 1.99 -11.43
CA LEU A 61 3.06 2.80 -10.21
C LEU A 61 4.29 3.64 -9.87
N GLY A 62 5.47 3.23 -10.33
CA GLY A 62 6.76 3.77 -9.93
C GLY A 62 6.90 5.28 -10.08
N SER A 63 6.39 5.86 -11.17
CA SER A 63 6.41 7.32 -11.35
C SER A 63 5.69 8.05 -10.20
N LYS A 64 4.54 7.53 -9.75
CA LYS A 64 3.80 8.09 -8.60
C LYS A 64 4.50 7.82 -7.28
N ILE A 65 5.11 6.66 -7.12
CA ILE A 65 5.90 6.35 -5.92
C ILE A 65 7.11 7.30 -5.81
N MET A 66 7.81 7.59 -6.91
CA MET A 66 8.92 8.55 -6.94
C MET A 66 8.47 9.98 -6.63
N GLN A 67 7.27 10.39 -7.08
CA GLN A 67 6.69 11.69 -6.71
C GLN A 67 6.44 11.78 -5.20
N VAL A 68 5.86 10.75 -4.59
CA VAL A 68 5.64 10.69 -3.15
C VAL A 68 6.96 10.64 -2.39
N ASP A 69 7.93 9.85 -2.85
CA ASP A 69 9.26 9.76 -2.26
C ASP A 69 9.95 11.12 -2.20
N ALA A 70 9.96 11.85 -3.32
CA ALA A 70 10.52 13.20 -3.38
C ALA A 70 9.77 14.17 -2.46
N PHE A 71 8.43 14.10 -2.42
CA PHE A 71 7.62 14.95 -1.55
C PHE A 71 7.92 14.70 -0.06
N VAL A 72 7.96 13.45 0.39
CA VAL A 72 8.26 13.11 1.79
C VAL A 72 9.66 13.59 2.18
N ARG A 73 10.66 13.39 1.31
CA ARG A 73 12.04 13.87 1.55
C ARG A 73 12.13 15.38 1.66
N ALA A 74 11.36 16.10 0.85
CA ALA A 74 11.34 17.56 0.87
C ALA A 74 10.58 18.15 2.08
N ASN A 75 9.80 17.33 2.79
CA ASN A 75 8.94 17.78 3.89
C ASN A 75 9.15 16.95 5.17
N PRO A 76 10.37 16.92 5.75
CA PRO A 76 10.69 16.08 6.90
C PRO A 76 9.94 16.44 8.19
N SER A 77 9.33 17.62 8.26
CA SER A 77 8.51 18.06 9.39
C SER A 77 7.07 17.56 9.36
N LEU A 78 6.61 17.00 8.22
CA LEU A 78 5.26 16.44 8.10
C LEU A 78 5.25 15.01 8.62
N ASP A 79 4.22 14.66 9.41
CA ASP A 79 3.96 13.29 9.81
C ASP A 79 3.29 12.54 8.67
N ILE A 80 4.10 11.93 7.80
CA ILE A 80 3.64 11.13 6.65
C ILE A 80 4.00 9.67 6.90
N ARG A 81 2.99 8.81 6.91
CA ARG A 81 3.11 7.38 7.19
C ARG A 81 2.53 6.57 6.04
N GLU A 82 3.22 5.50 5.64
CA GLU A 82 2.69 4.54 4.66
C GLU A 82 1.61 3.66 5.32
N THR A 83 0.52 3.39 4.62
CA THR A 83 -0.54 2.48 5.07
C THR A 83 -0.94 1.52 3.95
N HIS A 84 -1.53 0.38 4.31
CA HIS A 84 -2.02 -0.63 3.37
C HIS A 84 -3.46 -1.04 3.72
N PRO A 85 -4.46 -0.71 2.87
CA PRO A 85 -5.88 -0.96 3.16
C PRO A 85 -6.22 -2.40 3.54
N GLU A 86 -5.56 -3.38 2.92
CA GLU A 86 -5.85 -4.79 3.26
C GLU A 86 -5.37 -5.18 4.67
N LEU A 87 -4.32 -4.53 5.21
CA LEU A 87 -3.92 -4.75 6.60
C LEU A 87 -4.95 -4.14 7.56
N VAL A 88 -5.46 -2.94 7.23
CA VAL A 88 -6.53 -2.29 7.99
C VAL A 88 -7.77 -3.18 8.02
N PHE A 89 -8.25 -3.60 6.85
CA PHE A 89 -9.43 -4.48 6.78
C PHE A 89 -9.20 -5.83 7.46
N GLN A 90 -7.98 -6.40 7.39
CA GLN A 90 -7.68 -7.65 8.08
C GLN A 90 -7.78 -7.47 9.59
N ARG A 91 -7.26 -6.35 10.13
CA ARG A 91 -7.42 -5.98 11.54
C ARG A 91 -8.90 -5.85 11.92
N LEU A 92 -9.68 -5.11 11.13
CA LEU A 92 -11.13 -4.96 11.37
C LEU A 92 -11.87 -6.30 11.30
N ASN A 93 -11.36 -7.25 10.52
CA ASN A 93 -11.89 -8.60 10.39
C ASN A 93 -11.33 -9.58 11.45
N GLY A 94 -10.73 -9.09 12.53
CA GLY A 94 -10.20 -9.93 13.62
C GLY A 94 -8.99 -10.77 13.23
N GLY A 95 -8.25 -10.37 12.20
CA GLY A 95 -7.10 -11.12 11.67
C GLY A 95 -7.44 -12.08 10.52
N GLU A 96 -8.74 -12.35 10.29
CA GLU A 96 -9.17 -13.34 9.30
C GLU A 96 -8.95 -12.86 7.85
N PRO A 97 -8.53 -13.76 6.93
CA PRO A 97 -8.32 -13.41 5.53
C PRO A 97 -9.59 -12.85 4.86
N LEU A 98 -9.38 -11.83 4.01
CA LEU A 98 -10.47 -11.19 3.28
C LEU A 98 -10.63 -11.78 1.88
N GLN A 99 -11.88 -12.01 1.50
CA GLN A 99 -12.24 -12.25 0.11
C GLN A 99 -11.80 -11.10 -0.80
N SER A 100 -11.59 -11.42 -2.08
CA SER A 100 -11.15 -10.46 -3.09
C SER A 100 -11.98 -9.18 -3.08
N LYS A 101 -11.34 -8.01 -3.07
CA LYS A 101 -12.03 -6.72 -3.18
C LYS A 101 -12.77 -6.51 -4.51
N LYS A 102 -12.59 -7.42 -5.47
CA LYS A 102 -13.32 -7.46 -6.75
C LYS A 102 -14.57 -8.33 -6.72
N SER A 103 -14.78 -9.14 -5.67
CA SER A 103 -16.01 -9.93 -5.54
C SER A 103 -17.06 -9.12 -4.79
N GLU A 104 -18.33 -9.38 -5.11
CA GLU A 104 -19.47 -8.76 -4.41
C GLU A 104 -19.42 -9.04 -2.91
N ALA A 105 -19.17 -10.30 -2.52
CA ALA A 105 -19.03 -10.68 -1.12
C ALA A 105 -17.85 -9.96 -0.41
N GLY A 106 -16.73 -9.75 -1.11
CA GLY A 106 -15.59 -9.00 -0.56
C GLY A 106 -15.86 -7.50 -0.41
N ILE A 107 -16.69 -6.92 -1.29
CA ILE A 107 -17.17 -5.55 -1.20
C ILE A 107 -18.16 -5.39 -0.04
N LEU A 108 -19.13 -6.31 0.09
CA LEU A 108 -20.12 -6.30 1.17
C LEU A 108 -19.46 -6.48 2.55
N LEU A 109 -18.46 -7.37 2.66
CA LEU A 109 -17.71 -7.55 3.90
C LEU A 109 -17.02 -6.25 4.31
N ARG A 110 -16.31 -5.58 3.39
CA ARG A 110 -15.64 -4.30 3.67
C ARG A 110 -16.62 -3.20 4.07
N GLN A 111 -17.76 -3.11 3.40
CA GLN A 111 -18.83 -2.18 3.80
C GLN A 111 -19.31 -2.44 5.24
N LYS A 112 -19.57 -3.71 5.60
CA LYS A 112 -20.00 -4.09 6.94
C LYS A 112 -18.95 -3.71 7.99
N LEU A 113 -17.67 -3.93 7.70
CA LEU A 113 -16.57 -3.54 8.59
C LEU A 113 -16.52 -2.02 8.76
N LEU A 114 -16.54 -1.24 7.67
CA LEU A 114 -16.51 0.22 7.76
C LEU A 114 -17.72 0.81 8.49
N ARG A 115 -18.92 0.25 8.32
CA ARG A 115 -20.11 0.70 9.08
C ARG A 115 -19.94 0.53 10.59
N ARG A 116 -19.26 -0.53 11.03
CA ARG A 116 -18.96 -0.75 12.46
C ARG A 116 -18.00 0.31 13.01
N GLU A 117 -17.13 0.83 12.15
CA GLU A 117 -16.19 1.92 12.46
C GLU A 117 -16.80 3.32 12.26
N GLY A 118 -18.12 3.43 12.04
CA GLY A 118 -18.81 4.72 11.96
C GLY A 118 -19.00 5.31 10.56
N PHE A 119 -18.63 4.59 9.48
CA PHE A 119 -18.92 5.03 8.11
C PHE A 119 -20.36 4.70 7.69
N GLU A 120 -21.33 5.42 8.25
CA GLU A 120 -22.77 5.19 8.02
C GLU A 120 -23.19 5.41 6.55
N ASP A 121 -22.58 6.39 5.88
CA ASP A 121 -22.91 6.77 4.50
C ASP A 121 -22.22 5.92 3.41
N ILE A 122 -21.49 4.85 3.77
CA ILE A 122 -20.66 4.10 2.81
C ILE A 122 -21.45 3.57 1.61
N GLU A 123 -22.71 3.18 1.80
CA GLU A 123 -23.57 2.70 0.73
C GLU A 123 -23.88 3.81 -0.28
N ARG A 124 -24.23 4.99 0.22
CA ARG A 124 -24.49 6.16 -0.59
C ARG A 124 -23.24 6.56 -1.36
N TRP A 125 -22.06 6.48 -0.74
CA TRP A 125 -20.81 6.79 -1.41
C TRP A 125 -20.53 5.84 -2.57
N LEU A 126 -20.79 4.55 -2.39
CA LEU A 126 -20.56 3.51 -3.39
C LEU A 126 -21.62 3.46 -4.50
N THR A 127 -22.85 3.90 -4.25
CA THR A 127 -23.95 3.80 -5.22
C THR A 127 -24.24 5.12 -5.93
N ARG A 128 -24.02 6.26 -5.25
CA ARG A 128 -24.39 7.58 -5.75
C ARG A 128 -23.23 8.55 -5.80
N THR A 129 -22.53 8.81 -4.69
CA THR A 129 -21.55 9.91 -4.62
C THR A 129 -20.36 9.70 -5.54
N ARG A 130 -19.84 8.48 -5.68
CA ARG A 130 -18.72 8.21 -6.57
C ARG A 130 -19.07 8.27 -8.06
N MET A 131 -20.34 8.22 -8.43
CA MET A 131 -20.75 8.15 -9.83
C MET A 131 -20.33 9.43 -10.58
N GLY A 132 -19.68 9.28 -11.73
CA GLY A 132 -19.15 10.40 -12.52
C GLY A 132 -17.80 10.95 -12.07
N THR A 133 -17.24 10.49 -10.93
CA THR A 133 -15.92 10.95 -10.44
C THR A 133 -14.73 10.22 -11.05
N GLY A 134 -14.99 9.07 -11.71
CA GLY A 134 -13.94 8.14 -12.14
C GLY A 134 -13.45 7.18 -11.05
N ALA A 135 -13.82 7.39 -9.78
CA ALA A 135 -13.47 6.49 -8.68
C ALA A 135 -14.21 5.16 -8.75
N LYS A 136 -13.47 4.07 -8.57
CA LYS A 136 -14.04 2.72 -8.45
C LYS A 136 -14.53 2.47 -7.03
N ALA A 137 -15.31 1.41 -6.87
CA ALA A 137 -15.82 1.02 -5.56
C ALA A 137 -14.67 0.68 -4.58
N ASP A 138 -13.63 0.00 -5.06
CA ASP A 138 -12.45 -0.33 -4.25
C ASP A 138 -11.64 0.90 -3.87
N ASP A 139 -11.54 1.92 -4.74
CA ASP A 139 -10.87 3.18 -4.40
C ASP A 139 -11.54 3.89 -3.20
N VAL A 140 -12.89 3.90 -3.15
CA VAL A 140 -13.64 4.49 -2.02
C VAL A 140 -13.41 3.70 -0.73
N LEU A 141 -13.45 2.37 -0.79
CA LEU A 141 -13.21 1.50 0.35
C LEU A 141 -11.77 1.65 0.89
N ASP A 142 -10.80 1.70 -0.02
CA ASP A 142 -9.37 1.86 0.30
C ASP A 142 -9.12 3.25 0.93
N ALA A 143 -9.79 4.31 0.46
CA ALA A 143 -9.72 5.64 1.05
C ALA A 143 -10.29 5.68 2.49
N CYS A 144 -11.39 4.97 2.77
CA CYS A 144 -11.95 4.86 4.12
C CYS A 144 -10.99 4.12 5.06
N ALA A 145 -10.36 3.04 4.57
CA ALA A 145 -9.35 2.31 5.34
C ALA A 145 -8.12 3.19 5.65
N ALA A 146 -7.66 4.00 4.70
CA ALA A 146 -6.58 4.94 4.92
C ALA A 146 -6.96 6.03 5.96
N ALA A 147 -8.20 6.52 5.92
CA ALA A 147 -8.70 7.47 6.91
C ALA A 147 -8.74 6.87 8.32
N LEU A 148 -9.13 5.60 8.47
CA LEU A 148 -9.08 4.89 9.76
C LEU A 148 -7.66 4.75 10.28
N ALA A 149 -6.72 4.31 9.45
CA ALA A 149 -5.33 4.16 9.85
C ALA A 149 -4.70 5.49 10.26
N ALA A 150 -5.13 6.60 9.66
CA ALA A 150 -4.69 7.95 10.03
C ALA A 150 -5.35 8.47 11.32
N HIS A 151 -6.61 8.12 11.56
CA HIS A 151 -7.36 8.55 12.75
C HIS A 151 -6.95 7.79 14.02
N ASP A 152 -6.80 6.47 13.90
CA ASP A 152 -6.42 5.56 14.98
C ASP A 152 -5.32 4.61 14.51
N PRO A 153 -4.05 5.04 14.52
CA PRO A 153 -2.92 4.20 14.13
C PRO A 153 -2.68 3.11 15.18
N SER A 154 -3.33 1.97 14.97
CA SER A 154 -3.41 0.87 15.93
C SER A 154 -2.22 -0.10 15.89
N GLY A 155 -1.43 -0.06 14.81
CA GLY A 155 -0.24 -0.87 14.67
C GLY A 155 0.56 -0.58 13.41
N SER A 156 1.76 -1.16 13.36
CA SER A 156 2.64 -1.08 12.20
C SER A 156 3.35 -2.41 11.95
N VAL A 157 3.86 -2.59 10.74
CA VAL A 157 4.83 -3.64 10.41
C VAL A 157 6.10 -3.04 9.81
N PRO A 158 7.31 -3.36 10.34
CA PRO A 158 7.52 -4.01 11.64
C PRO A 158 6.96 -3.17 12.80
N ASP A 159 6.72 -3.82 13.93
CA ASP A 159 6.34 -3.16 15.18
C ASP A 159 7.56 -2.47 15.84
N GLY A 160 7.30 -1.48 16.68
CA GLY A 160 8.35 -0.77 17.41
C GLY A 160 9.20 0.17 16.56
N SER A 161 10.52 0.15 16.77
CA SER A 161 11.44 1.08 16.11
C SER A 161 11.53 0.81 14.61
N PRO A 162 11.28 1.80 13.74
CA PRO A 162 11.37 1.60 12.30
C PRO A 162 12.81 1.33 11.86
N PRO A 163 13.02 0.42 10.90
CA PRO A 163 14.18 0.50 10.02
C PRO A 163 14.04 1.74 9.11
N PHE A 164 15.16 2.38 8.80
CA PHE A 164 15.20 3.56 7.94
C PHE A 164 15.89 3.24 6.62
N ASP A 165 15.49 3.91 5.56
CA ASP A 165 16.21 3.84 4.29
C ASP A 165 17.43 4.79 4.23
N ALA A 166 18.15 4.77 3.11
CA ALA A 166 19.33 5.60 2.89
C ALA A 166 19.09 7.13 2.97
N HIS A 167 17.82 7.57 2.94
CA HIS A 167 17.44 8.98 3.13
C HIS A 167 16.82 9.25 4.51
N GLY A 168 16.88 8.29 5.43
CA GLY A 168 16.32 8.44 6.77
C GLY A 168 14.79 8.34 6.81
N LEU A 169 14.14 7.80 5.78
CA LEU A 169 12.70 7.60 5.79
C LEU A 169 12.34 6.28 6.49
N SER A 170 11.34 6.32 7.39
CA SER A 170 10.81 5.14 8.05
C SER A 170 10.27 4.13 7.04
N MET A 171 10.66 2.86 7.20
CA MET A 171 10.15 1.74 6.42
C MET A 171 9.18 0.91 7.26
N GLN A 172 8.02 1.51 7.54
CA GLN A 172 6.89 0.88 8.24
C GLN A 172 5.59 1.03 7.44
N ILE A 173 4.70 0.05 7.55
CA ILE A 173 3.34 0.13 7.03
C ILE A 173 2.37 0.10 8.22
N TRP A 174 1.56 1.15 8.35
CA TRP A 174 0.60 1.38 9.43
C TRP A 174 -0.81 0.87 9.07
N PHE A 175 -1.58 0.42 10.06
CA PHE A 175 -2.94 -0.10 9.89
C PHE A 175 -3.82 -0.07 11.16
#